data_AF-A0A6B0GUM8-F1
#
_entry.id   AF-A0A6B0GUM8-F1
#
_cell.length_a   1.000
_cell.length_b   1.000
_cell.length_c   1.000
_cell.angle_alpha   90.00
_cell.angle_beta   90.00
_cell.angle_gamma   90.00
#
_symmetry.space_group_name_H-M   'P 1'
#
loop_
_entity.id
_entity.type
_entity.pdbx_description
1 polymer ?
#
loop_
_entity_poly.entity_id
_entity_poly.type
_entity_poly.pdbx_seq_one_letter_code
_entity_poly.pdbx_strand_id
1 'polypeptide(L)'
;MADDLKTLAHDAEVTVWVGKSGLDAVVPELNDQLADRTVVKTKFLRASRGGTTTEELAEELAERVNADVVDVRGHTAVYHR
;
A
#
# COMPACT_ATOMS: atom_id res chain seq x y z
N MET A 1 -18.53 6.67 5.32
CA MET A 1 -17.22 6.28 5.86
C MET A 1 -16.50 5.27 4.98
N ALA A 2 -17.04 4.04 4.78
CA ALA A 2 -16.42 3.09 3.86
C ALA A 2 -16.46 3.55 2.39
N ASP A 3 -17.55 4.18 1.95
CA ASP A 3 -17.66 4.78 0.61
C ASP A 3 -16.67 5.94 0.41
N ASP A 4 -16.41 6.74 1.45
CA ASP A 4 -15.47 7.85 1.39
C ASP A 4 -14.02 7.37 1.19
N LEU A 5 -13.62 6.31 1.90
CA LEU A 5 -12.29 5.71 1.74
C LEU A 5 -12.08 5.13 0.34
N LYS A 6 -13.11 4.51 -0.26
CA LYS A 6 -13.02 3.98 -1.63
C LYS A 6 -12.87 5.10 -2.67
N THR A 7 -13.58 6.21 -2.51
CA THR A 7 -13.41 7.38 -3.38
C THR A 7 -12.01 7.98 -3.22
N LEU A 8 -11.54 8.21 -1.98
CA LEU A 8 -10.18 8.70 -1.72
C LEU A 8 -9.12 7.75 -2.29
N ALA A 9 -9.30 6.44 -2.13
CA ALA A 9 -8.42 5.42 -2.68
C ALA A 9 -8.37 5.48 -4.20
N HIS A 10 -9.50 5.70 -4.87
CA HIS A 10 -9.54 5.84 -6.33
C HIS A 10 -8.70 7.05 -6.79
N ASP A 11 -8.89 8.20 -6.14
CA ASP A 11 -8.28 9.48 -6.57
C ASP A 11 -6.83 9.67 -6.07
N ALA A 12 -6.39 8.89 -5.08
CA ALA A 12 -5.04 8.98 -4.53
C ALA A 12 -3.96 8.70 -5.58
N GLU A 13 -2.91 9.53 -5.59
CA GLU A 13 -1.70 9.26 -6.37
C GLU A 13 -0.81 8.24 -5.66
N VAL A 14 -0.03 7.48 -6.44
CA VAL A 14 0.97 6.57 -5.89
C VAL A 14 2.11 7.38 -5.28
N THR A 15 2.42 7.13 -4.01
CA THR A 15 3.50 7.83 -3.30
C THR A 15 4.54 6.90 -2.69
N VAL A 16 4.32 5.59 -2.71
CA VAL A 16 5.28 4.58 -2.23
C VAL A 16 5.47 3.52 -3.32
N TRP A 17 6.72 3.13 -3.61
CA TRP A 17 7.06 2.12 -4.62
C TRP A 17 7.81 0.95 -4.00
N VAL A 18 7.22 -0.23 -4.03
CA VAL A 18 7.87 -1.46 -3.56
C VAL A 18 8.71 -2.05 -4.69
N GLY A 19 10.02 -2.01 -4.50
CA GLY A 19 11.00 -2.49 -5.47
C GLY A 19 11.65 -3.82 -5.09
N LYS A 20 12.81 -4.08 -5.71
CA LYS A 20 13.63 -5.29 -5.48
C LYS A 20 14.12 -5.46 -4.03
N SER A 21 14.13 -4.39 -3.24
CA SER A 21 14.54 -4.41 -1.83
C SER A 21 13.43 -4.96 -0.91
N GLY A 22 12.26 -5.28 -1.44
CA GLY A 22 11.15 -5.88 -0.68
C GLY A 22 10.39 -4.87 0.17
N LEU A 23 9.52 -5.40 1.04
CA LEU A 23 8.60 -4.63 1.89
C LEU A 23 9.32 -3.85 2.99
N ASP A 24 10.35 -4.43 3.61
CA ASP A 24 11.09 -3.80 4.73
C ASP A 24 11.63 -2.42 4.37
N ALA A 25 12.04 -2.24 3.11
CA ALA A 25 12.60 -0.99 2.63
C ALA A 25 11.59 0.18 2.62
N VAL A 26 10.27 -0.11 2.56
CA VAL A 26 9.22 0.91 2.46
C VAL A 26 8.40 1.06 3.74
N VAL A 27 8.53 0.15 4.71
CA VAL A 27 7.77 0.20 5.97
C VAL A 27 7.91 1.55 6.70
N PRO A 28 9.10 2.16 6.86
CA PRO A 28 9.23 3.45 7.52
C PRO A 28 8.49 4.57 6.76
N GLU A 29 8.68 4.64 5.44
CA GLU A 29 8.04 5.66 4.60
C GLU A 29 6.52 5.55 4.61
N LEU A 30 5.99 4.33 4.48
CA LEU A 30 4.55 4.10 4.54
C LEU A 30 3.98 4.45 5.91
N ASN A 31 4.68 4.10 7.00
CA ASN A 31 4.27 4.48 8.36
C ASN A 31 4.19 5.99 8.54
N ASP A 32 5.20 6.73 8.08
CA ASP A 32 5.24 8.19 8.18
C ASP A 32 4.10 8.81 7.37
N GLN A 33 3.88 8.35 6.14
CA GLN A 33 2.79 8.89 5.31
C GLN A 33 1.40 8.58 5.88
N LEU A 34 1.19 7.41 6.48
CA LEU A 34 -0.07 7.04 7.13
C LEU A 34 -0.34 7.83 8.42
N ALA A 35 0.68 8.45 9.03
CA ALA A 35 0.48 9.35 10.16
C ALA A 35 -0.12 10.71 9.74
N ASP A 36 0.16 11.15 8.51
CA ASP A 36 -0.22 12.47 8.00
C ASP A 36 -1.36 12.45 6.97
N ARG A 37 -1.72 11.27 6.44
CA ARG A 37 -2.67 11.12 5.33
C ARG A 37 -3.76 10.12 5.64
N THR A 38 -4.97 10.42 5.18
CA THR A 38 -6.13 9.53 5.32
C THR A 38 -5.96 8.23 4.54
N VAL A 39 -5.34 8.28 3.36
CA VAL A 39 -5.02 7.11 2.55
C VAL A 39 -3.64 7.25 1.91
N VAL A 40 -2.95 6.13 1.71
CA VAL A 40 -1.66 6.07 1.00
C VAL A 40 -1.73 4.98 -0.06
N LYS A 41 -1.50 5.34 -1.33
CA LYS A 41 -1.46 4.39 -2.44
C LYS A 41 -0.02 3.97 -2.74
N THR A 42 0.19 2.68 -2.75
CA THR A 42 1.49 2.02 -2.96
C THR A 42 1.48 1.29 -4.29
N LYS A 43 2.60 1.24 -5.00
CA LYS A 43 2.77 0.46 -6.24
C LYS A 43 3.85 -0.60 -6.07
N PHE A 44 3.48 -1.84 -6.32
CA PHE A 44 4.38 -2.98 -6.35
C PHE A 44 5.01 -3.11 -7.74
N LEU A 45 6.33 -2.94 -7.82
CA LEU A 45 7.05 -3.08 -9.08
C LEU A 45 7.20 -4.55 -9.44
N ARG A 46 7.45 -4.86 -10.73
CA ARG A 46 7.64 -6.25 -11.20
C ARG A 46 8.66 -7.02 -10.36
N ALA A 47 9.74 -6.35 -9.93
CA ALA A 47 10.81 -6.96 -9.16
C ALA A 47 10.40 -7.39 -7.74
N SER A 48 9.33 -6.83 -7.16
CA SER A 48 8.87 -7.21 -5.82
C SER A 48 7.91 -8.41 -5.83
N ARG A 49 7.35 -8.78 -6.99
CA ARG A 49 6.29 -9.81 -7.13
C ARG A 49 6.80 -11.15 -7.64
N GLY A 50 8.10 -11.39 -7.63
CA GLY A 50 8.75 -12.50 -8.35
C GLY A 50 8.31 -13.92 -7.94
N GLY A 51 7.59 -14.07 -6.83
CA GLY A 51 7.06 -15.36 -6.36
C GLY A 51 5.81 -15.25 -5.50
N THR A 52 5.07 -14.14 -5.60
CA THR A 52 3.89 -13.86 -4.77
C THR A 52 2.95 -12.90 -5.52
N THR A 53 1.72 -12.75 -5.04
CA THR A 53 0.69 -11.87 -5.60
C THR A 53 0.77 -10.44 -5.05
N THR A 54 0.09 -9.50 -5.70
CA THR A 54 0.01 -8.13 -5.17
C THR A 54 -0.79 -8.12 -3.87
N GLU A 55 -1.80 -8.97 -3.77
CA GLU A 55 -2.70 -9.14 -2.63
C GLU A 55 -1.93 -9.63 -1.41
N GLU A 56 -1.14 -10.70 -1.53
CA GLU A 56 -0.29 -11.21 -0.43
C GLU A 56 0.73 -10.16 0.04
N LEU A 57 1.39 -9.47 -0.89
CA LEU A 57 2.32 -8.39 -0.54
C LEU A 57 1.62 -7.22 0.15
N ALA A 58 0.36 -6.95 -0.21
CA ALA A 58 -0.41 -5.87 0.38
C ALA A 58 -0.84 -6.21 1.80
N GLU A 59 -1.34 -7.42 2.03
CA GLU A 59 -1.66 -7.92 3.37
C GLU A 59 -0.43 -7.92 4.27
N GLU A 60 0.70 -8.45 3.79
CA GLU A 60 1.94 -8.49 4.55
C GLU A 60 2.47 -7.08 4.88
N LEU A 61 2.35 -6.13 3.94
CA LEU A 61 2.75 -4.76 4.19
C LEU A 61 1.82 -4.08 5.20
N ALA A 62 0.52 -4.32 5.11
CA ALA A 62 -0.50 -3.80 6.03
C ALA A 62 -0.23 -4.25 7.48
N GLU A 63 0.08 -5.54 7.68
CA GLU A 63 0.45 -6.08 8.99
C GLU A 63 1.68 -5.39 9.57
N ARG A 64 2.73 -5.21 8.75
CA ARG A 64 3.99 -4.55 9.19
C ARG A 64 3.80 -3.10 9.61
N VAL A 65 2.84 -2.39 9.01
CA VAL A 65 2.53 -1.01 9.36
C VAL A 65 1.31 -0.89 10.28
N ASN A 66 0.67 -1.96 10.74
CA ASN A 66 -0.60 -1.87 11.49
C ASN A 66 -1.61 -0.95 10.80
N ALA A 67 -1.93 -1.24 9.54
CA ALA A 67 -2.90 -0.52 8.73
C ALA A 67 -3.88 -1.52 8.09
N ASP A 68 -4.96 -0.98 7.53
CA ASP A 68 -5.96 -1.75 6.79
C ASP A 68 -5.79 -1.54 5.28
N VAL A 69 -6.02 -2.59 4.49
CA VAL A 69 -6.04 -2.50 3.02
C VAL A 69 -7.43 -2.04 2.56
N VAL A 70 -7.50 -0.84 1.97
CA VAL A 70 -8.74 -0.26 1.44
C VAL A 70 -9.13 -0.91 0.09
N ASP A 71 -8.14 -1.04 -0.80
CA ASP A 71 -8.33 -1.51 -2.17
C ASP A 71 -7.03 -2.10 -2.71
N VAL A 72 -7.15 -3.16 -3.53
CA VAL A 72 -6.05 -3.72 -4.33
C VAL A 72 -6.51 -3.77 -5.78
N ARG A 73 -5.78 -3.09 -6.66
CA ARG A 73 -6.05 -3.10 -8.10
C ARG A 73 -4.77 -3.24 -8.90
N GLY A 74 -4.67 -4.33 -9.64
CA GLY A 74 -3.53 -4.62 -10.49
C GLY A 74 -2.23 -4.72 -9.69
N HIS A 75 -1.41 -3.67 -9.76
CA HIS A 75 -0.11 -3.62 -9.07
C HIS A 75 -0.07 -2.56 -7.97
N THR A 76 -1.23 -2.06 -7.54
CA THR A 76 -1.33 -1.03 -6.49
C THR A 76 -2.23 -1.50 -5.37
N ALA A 77 -1.90 -1.07 -4.15
CA ALA A 77 -2.74 -1.21 -2.98
C ALA A 77 -2.87 0.13 -2.26
N VAL A 78 -4.01 0.39 -1.64
CA VAL A 78 -4.26 1.58 -0.83
C VAL A 78 -4.42 1.17 0.63
N TYR A 79 -3.77 1.91 1.51
CA TYR A 79 -3.78 1.66 2.96
C TYR A 79 -4.44 2.83 3.70
N HIS A 80 -5.08 2.53 4.82
CA HIS A 80 -5.58 3.53 5.77
C HIS A 80 -5.27 3.10 7.20
N ARG A 81 -5.20 4.06 8.12
CA ARG A 81 -5.12 3.84 9.57
C ARG A 81 -6.14 4.71 10.28
#